data_AF-A0AAV1NGN9-F1
#
_entry.id   AF-A0AAV1NGN9-F1
#
_cell.length_a   1.000
_cell.length_b   1.000
_cell.length_c   1.000
_cell.angle_alpha   90.00
_cell.angle_beta   90.00
_cell.angle_gamma   90.00
#
_symmetry.space_group_name_H-M   'P 1'
#
loop_
_entity.id
_entity.type
_entity.pdbx_description
1 polymer ?
#
loop_
_entity_poly.entity_id
_entity_poly.type
_entity_poly.pdbx_seq_one_letter_code
_entity_poly.pdbx_strand_id
1 'polypeptide(L)'
;MCHSQKLFCDLYRQADRVTAGTDKMVPPEWTRIFQNEAKDLEQGDVWCLEFDYFIRPENPEQGWKEYIRSTSAWFTCAQCGRCWPSNRVMVFFHMRLMDRQGIVKVRPFRQNCKKCNNAPMEEPSIASNNISILLKNLVKKIRIKCYNERPENDNRYFVRYDVRSHHEPDHYEACIEDQLSKCCVVTGNSNSQKMVQQEWTRIFQNKAKNLKQRDSWHLESDENIEPNKPNLGWKQYIRNTSARFTCTNCGRGWPSNRVMVVFHMRLKNSQGIVKVRRFRQNCKTCNAAPMEEPSITSENISILLENLVKKIRIKCYNERMGKRSRHFRSFDVNSPHEPAHCEACIRGICTNN
;
A
#
# COMPACT_ATOMS: atom_id res chain seq x y z
N MET A 1 9.28 -31.68 -11.72
CA MET A 1 9.89 -30.74 -10.76
C MET A 1 11.29 -30.46 -11.27
N CYS A 2 11.68 -29.19 -11.44
CA CYS A 2 12.98 -28.86 -12.01
C CYS A 2 14.09 -29.26 -11.02
N HIS A 3 15.16 -29.90 -11.49
CA HIS A 3 16.24 -30.49 -10.67
C HIS A 3 16.86 -29.47 -9.69
N SER A 4 16.85 -28.18 -10.06
CA SER A 4 17.28 -27.03 -9.25
C SER A 4 16.40 -26.76 -8.02
N GLN A 5 15.09 -27.02 -8.09
CA GLN A 5 14.16 -26.82 -6.96
C GLN A 5 14.32 -27.87 -5.87
N LYS A 6 14.75 -29.09 -6.23
CA LYS A 6 14.98 -30.19 -5.29
C LYS A 6 16.25 -29.98 -4.46
N LEU A 7 17.35 -29.58 -5.12
CA LEU A 7 18.62 -29.21 -4.48
C LEU A 7 18.46 -28.08 -3.46
N PHE A 8 17.64 -27.07 -3.76
CA PHE A 8 17.38 -25.96 -2.84
C PHE A 8 16.54 -26.38 -1.62
N CYS A 9 15.50 -27.22 -1.81
CA CYS A 9 14.74 -27.80 -0.69
C CYS A 9 15.61 -28.70 0.20
N ASP A 10 16.54 -29.47 -0.39
CA ASP A 10 17.39 -30.39 0.36
C ASP A 10 18.47 -29.65 1.17
N LEU A 11 19.04 -28.55 0.63
CA LEU A 11 19.93 -27.65 1.38
C LEU A 11 19.22 -26.97 2.56
N TYR A 12 17.96 -26.60 2.41
CA TYR A 12 17.18 -25.97 3.50
C TYR A 12 16.72 -26.96 4.58
N ARG A 13 16.32 -28.19 4.21
CA ARG A 13 16.00 -29.25 5.19
C ARG A 13 17.16 -29.60 6.11
N GLN A 14 18.40 -29.39 5.68
CA GLN A 14 19.58 -29.58 6.50
C GLN A 14 19.79 -28.43 7.51
N ALA A 15 19.39 -27.20 7.16
CA ALA A 15 19.47 -26.05 8.06
C ALA A 15 18.37 -26.05 9.14
N ASP A 16 17.14 -26.45 8.81
CA ASP A 16 15.99 -26.44 9.75
C ASP A 16 16.07 -27.52 10.86
N ARG A 17 16.84 -28.61 10.65
CA ARG A 17 17.04 -29.63 11.70
C ARG A 17 17.84 -29.13 12.91
N VAL A 18 18.50 -27.98 12.80
CA VAL A 18 19.33 -27.41 13.88
C VAL A 18 18.52 -26.55 14.86
N THR A 19 17.29 -26.15 14.52
CA THR A 19 16.53 -25.12 15.29
C THR A 19 15.15 -25.57 15.76
N ALA A 20 14.93 -26.87 15.96
CA ALA A 20 13.73 -27.37 16.63
C ALA A 20 13.96 -27.46 18.14
N GLY A 21 13.95 -26.31 18.82
CA GLY A 21 14.00 -26.20 20.27
C GLY A 21 13.07 -25.08 20.74
N THR A 22 12.18 -25.41 21.67
CA THR A 22 11.22 -24.50 22.30
C THR A 22 11.95 -23.48 23.17
N ASP A 23 12.45 -22.42 22.56
CA ASP A 23 12.57 -21.10 23.18
C ASP A 23 12.62 -20.05 22.08
N LYS A 24 11.90 -18.95 22.25
CA LYS A 24 11.67 -17.91 21.22
C LYS A 24 12.94 -17.10 20.95
N MET A 25 13.95 -17.71 20.36
CA MET A 25 15.19 -17.04 19.98
C MET A 25 14.98 -16.33 18.64
N VAL A 26 15.24 -15.02 18.60
CA VAL A 26 15.31 -14.25 17.36
C VAL A 26 16.35 -14.89 16.43
N PRO A 27 16.04 -15.20 15.16
CA PRO A 27 17.02 -15.81 14.27
C PRO A 27 18.30 -14.93 14.21
N PRO A 28 19.50 -15.48 14.49
CA PRO A 28 20.73 -14.69 14.66
C PRO A 28 21.05 -13.74 13.51
N GLU A 29 20.62 -14.11 12.30
CA GLU A 29 20.80 -13.30 11.10
C GLU A 29 19.99 -11.99 11.11
N TRP A 30 18.74 -12.01 11.59
CA TRP A 30 17.90 -10.81 11.68
C TRP A 30 18.50 -9.79 12.64
N THR A 31 18.94 -10.26 13.80
CA THR A 31 19.60 -9.42 14.82
C THR A 31 20.86 -8.79 14.26
N ARG A 32 21.75 -9.60 13.65
CA ARG A 32 23.02 -9.12 13.10
C ARG A 32 22.82 -8.07 12.01
N ILE A 33 21.88 -8.31 11.09
CA ILE A 33 21.58 -7.36 10.01
C ILE A 33 20.95 -6.10 10.61
N PHE A 34 19.97 -6.23 11.50
CA PHE A 34 19.30 -5.08 12.10
C PHE A 34 20.28 -4.18 12.86
N GLN A 35 21.15 -4.77 13.68
CA GLN A 35 22.18 -4.02 14.40
C GLN A 35 23.10 -3.27 13.44
N ASN A 36 23.48 -3.87 12.31
CA ASN A 36 24.30 -3.19 11.31
C ASN A 36 23.57 -2.02 10.65
N GLU A 37 22.30 -2.17 10.29
CA GLU A 37 21.51 -1.08 9.68
C GLU A 37 21.14 0.01 10.71
N ALA A 38 20.98 -0.35 11.98
CA ALA A 38 20.57 0.55 13.05
C ALA A 38 21.73 1.38 13.63
N LYS A 39 23.00 1.03 13.36
CA LYS A 39 24.18 1.84 13.73
C LYS A 39 24.06 3.29 13.25
N ASP A 40 23.50 3.49 12.07
CA ASP A 40 23.37 4.85 11.52
C ASP A 40 22.28 5.69 12.24
N LEU A 41 21.43 5.08 13.09
CA LEU A 41 20.43 5.79 13.90
C LEU A 41 21.06 6.55 15.08
N GLU A 42 22.37 6.41 15.30
CA GLU A 42 23.07 6.85 16.51
C GLU A 42 22.95 8.35 16.81
N GLN A 43 21.97 8.69 17.66
CA GLN A 43 21.97 9.85 18.56
C GLN A 43 22.17 9.42 20.04
N GLY A 44 22.80 8.26 20.27
CA GLY A 44 22.96 7.66 21.61
C GLY A 44 21.80 6.79 22.07
N ASP A 45 20.91 6.38 21.16
CA ASP A 45 19.78 5.50 21.43
C ASP A 45 20.10 4.04 21.06
N VAL A 46 19.59 3.10 21.84
CA VAL A 46 19.82 1.66 21.64
C VAL A 46 18.56 1.03 21.06
N TRP A 47 18.68 0.31 19.96
CA TRP A 47 17.56 -0.39 19.32
C TRP A 47 17.68 -1.91 19.39
N CYS A 48 16.65 -2.59 19.87
CA CYS A 48 16.53 -4.05 19.81
C CYS A 48 15.46 -4.51 18.81
N LEU A 49 15.62 -5.73 18.31
CA LEU A 49 14.65 -6.41 17.44
C LEU A 49 14.22 -7.71 18.13
N GLU A 50 12.91 -7.90 18.29
CA GLU A 50 12.30 -9.00 19.00
C GLU A 50 11.20 -9.65 18.15
N PHE A 51 11.14 -10.98 18.11
CA PHE A 51 10.04 -11.67 17.43
C PHE A 51 8.88 -11.84 18.39
N ASP A 52 7.73 -11.28 18.02
CA ASP A 52 6.50 -11.39 18.79
C ASP A 52 5.39 -11.84 17.83
N TYR A 53 5.02 -13.12 17.88
CA TYR A 53 4.00 -13.68 16.99
C TYR A 53 2.57 -13.30 17.40
N PHE A 54 2.39 -12.53 18.47
CA PHE A 54 1.08 -12.11 18.97
C PHE A 54 0.75 -10.64 18.68
N ILE A 55 1.70 -9.86 18.15
CA ILE A 55 1.40 -8.48 17.75
C ILE A 55 0.35 -8.46 16.63
N ARG A 56 -0.59 -7.52 16.76
CA ARG A 56 -1.68 -7.27 15.81
C ARG A 56 -1.57 -5.85 15.23
N PRO A 57 -1.89 -5.65 13.94
CA PRO A 57 -1.94 -4.31 13.32
C PRO A 57 -3.03 -3.37 13.82
N GLU A 58 -4.06 -3.89 14.49
CA GLU A 58 -5.15 -3.07 14.99
C GLU A 58 -4.84 -2.50 16.37
N ASN A 59 -5.00 -1.18 16.52
CA ASN A 59 -4.87 -0.45 17.77
C ASN A 59 -3.51 -0.67 18.49
N PRO A 60 -2.39 -0.20 17.90
CA PRO A 60 -1.11 -0.24 18.60
C PRO A 60 -1.26 0.47 19.96
N GLU A 61 -0.77 -0.18 21.01
CA GLU A 61 -0.66 0.41 22.35
C GLU A 61 -0.09 1.84 22.29
N GLN A 62 -0.46 2.69 23.24
CA GLN A 62 -0.02 4.09 23.25
C GLN A 62 1.51 4.19 23.14
N GLY A 63 1.98 5.02 22.21
CA GLY A 63 3.40 5.21 21.91
C GLY A 63 3.99 4.25 20.86
N TRP A 64 3.33 3.14 20.55
CA TRP A 64 3.77 2.22 19.49
C TRP A 64 3.37 2.72 18.10
N LYS A 65 4.22 2.42 17.12
CA LYS A 65 4.04 2.79 15.71
C LYS A 65 4.09 1.54 14.84
N GLU A 66 3.15 1.43 13.90
CA GLU A 66 3.09 0.29 12.97
C GLU A 66 3.95 0.49 11.71
N TYR A 67 4.49 -0.58 11.17
CA TYR A 67 5.02 -0.63 9.81
C TYR A 67 4.81 -2.02 9.22
N ILE A 68 4.38 -2.07 7.96
CA ILE A 68 4.04 -3.34 7.30
C ILE A 68 4.74 -3.36 5.96
N ARG A 69 5.37 -4.50 5.64
CA ARG A 69 6.08 -4.70 4.39
C ARG A 69 5.99 -6.14 3.92
N SER A 70 5.76 -6.35 2.62
CA SER A 70 5.85 -7.68 1.99
C SER A 70 7.28 -8.04 1.58
N THR A 71 7.61 -9.33 1.59
CA THR A 71 8.89 -9.88 1.13
C THR A 71 8.69 -11.21 0.40
N SER A 72 9.77 -11.70 -0.22
CA SER A 72 9.82 -13.04 -0.79
C SER A 72 10.44 -14.04 0.18
N ALA A 73 9.81 -15.19 0.32
CA ALA A 73 10.26 -16.31 1.14
C ALA A 73 9.91 -17.64 0.49
N TRP A 74 10.53 -18.70 0.99
CA TRP A 74 10.11 -20.07 0.74
C TRP A 74 9.36 -20.61 1.95
N PHE A 75 8.49 -21.57 1.71
CA PHE A 75 7.82 -22.34 2.75
C PHE A 75 8.06 -23.82 2.49
N THR A 76 8.10 -24.62 3.55
CA THR A 76 8.21 -26.08 3.50
C THR A 76 7.10 -26.67 4.34
N CYS A 77 6.26 -27.53 3.74
CA CYS A 77 5.19 -28.19 4.47
C CYS A 77 5.77 -29.27 5.38
N ALA A 78 5.51 -29.20 6.68
CA ALA A 78 5.90 -30.23 7.64
C ALA A 78 5.20 -31.57 7.38
N GLN A 79 3.97 -31.56 6.84
CA GLN A 79 3.19 -32.77 6.58
C GLN A 79 3.62 -33.54 5.32
N CYS A 80 3.76 -32.86 4.18
CA CYS A 80 4.07 -33.52 2.90
C CYS A 80 5.48 -33.24 2.37
N GLY A 81 6.27 -32.43 3.08
CA GLY A 81 7.63 -32.05 2.68
C GLY A 81 7.73 -31.17 1.44
N ARG A 82 6.59 -30.73 0.86
CA ARG A 82 6.57 -29.90 -0.34
C ARG A 82 7.00 -28.49 -0.01
N CYS A 83 7.87 -27.91 -0.84
CA CYS A 83 8.21 -26.50 -0.75
C CYS A 83 7.44 -25.65 -1.77
N TRP A 84 7.16 -24.40 -1.44
CA TRP A 84 6.63 -23.41 -2.39
C TRP A 84 7.21 -22.01 -2.14
N PRO A 85 7.45 -21.23 -3.20
CA PRO A 85 7.86 -19.84 -3.06
C PRO A 85 6.64 -18.95 -2.86
N SER A 86 6.85 -17.83 -2.17
CA SER A 86 5.86 -16.77 -2.00
C SER A 86 6.55 -15.43 -2.03
N ASN A 87 6.10 -14.54 -2.91
CA ASN A 87 6.50 -13.13 -2.91
C ASN A 87 5.58 -12.26 -2.03
N ARG A 88 4.78 -12.91 -1.16
CA ARG A 88 3.63 -12.37 -0.41
C ARG A 88 3.78 -12.39 1.08
N VAL A 89 4.95 -12.72 1.59
CA VAL A 89 5.13 -12.84 3.02
C VAL A 89 5.05 -11.45 3.62
N MET A 90 3.95 -11.18 4.32
CA MET A 90 3.79 -9.95 5.05
C MET A 90 4.64 -10.02 6.30
N VAL A 91 5.37 -8.94 6.54
CA VAL A 91 6.16 -8.78 7.75
C VAL A 91 5.66 -7.52 8.43
N PHE A 92 5.19 -7.71 9.65
CA PHE A 92 4.65 -6.67 10.49
C PHE A 92 5.67 -6.24 11.53
N PHE A 93 5.72 -4.93 11.77
CA PHE A 93 6.64 -4.31 12.70
C PHE A 93 5.88 -3.35 13.62
N HIS A 94 6.07 -3.52 14.91
CA HIS A 94 5.71 -2.55 15.94
C HIS A 94 6.99 -1.93 16.47
N MET A 95 7.13 -0.61 16.37
CA MET A 95 8.31 0.11 16.85
C MET A 95 7.91 1.17 17.87
N ARG A 96 8.73 1.34 18.90
CA ARG A 96 8.55 2.36 19.93
C ARG A 96 9.92 2.82 20.41
N LEU A 97 10.04 4.11 20.68
CA LEU A 97 11.21 4.72 21.32
C LEU A 97 10.75 5.37 22.61
N MET A 98 11.33 4.98 23.74
CA MET A 98 11.13 5.61 25.04
C MET A 98 12.47 5.71 25.76
N ASP A 99 12.78 6.88 26.32
CA ASP A 99 13.96 7.10 27.16
C ASP A 99 15.27 6.56 26.53
N ARG A 100 15.48 6.86 25.24
CA ARG A 100 16.62 6.41 24.42
C ARG A 100 16.68 4.90 24.15
N GLN A 101 15.66 4.15 24.53
CA GLN A 101 15.53 2.72 24.27
C GLN A 101 14.44 2.47 23.22
N GLY A 102 14.89 2.02 22.07
CA GLY A 102 14.06 1.63 20.93
C GLY A 102 13.80 0.13 20.93
N ILE A 103 12.53 -0.26 20.80
CA ILE A 103 12.12 -1.65 20.66
C ILE A 103 11.40 -1.81 19.33
N VAL A 104 11.82 -2.78 18.53
CA VAL A 104 11.07 -3.26 17.37
C VAL A 104 10.61 -4.69 17.63
N LYS A 105 9.29 -4.89 17.65
CA LYS A 105 8.68 -6.20 17.56
C LYS A 105 8.38 -6.55 16.11
N VAL A 106 8.72 -7.76 15.68
CA VAL A 106 8.52 -8.26 14.31
C VAL A 106 7.68 -9.53 14.29
N ARG A 107 6.80 -9.63 13.30
CA ARG A 107 5.99 -10.81 12.98
C ARG A 107 5.94 -11.03 11.47
N PRO A 108 6.68 -12.01 10.93
CA PRO A 108 6.40 -12.56 9.61
C PRO A 108 5.11 -13.38 9.67
N PHE A 109 4.25 -13.23 8.66
CA PHE A 109 3.01 -14.00 8.56
C PHE A 109 3.23 -15.32 7.81
N ARG A 110 2.59 -16.36 8.33
CA ARG A 110 2.69 -17.75 7.90
C ARG A 110 1.78 -18.06 6.70
N GLN A 111 2.06 -19.18 6.05
CA GLN A 111 1.23 -19.75 4.99
C GLN A 111 1.13 -21.26 5.19
N ASN A 112 -0.01 -21.84 4.84
CA ASN A 112 -0.20 -23.29 4.91
C ASN A 112 -0.09 -23.93 3.52
N CYS A 113 0.05 -25.26 3.51
CA CYS A 113 0.20 -25.99 2.25
C CYS A 113 -1.14 -26.16 1.53
N LYS A 114 -1.21 -25.73 0.26
CA LYS A 114 -2.40 -25.92 -0.59
C LYS A 114 -2.76 -27.35 -0.95
N LYS A 115 -1.84 -28.30 -0.75
CA LYS A 115 -2.05 -29.71 -1.14
C LYS A 115 -2.50 -30.61 0.00
N CYS A 116 -2.33 -30.17 1.24
CA CYS A 116 -2.73 -30.95 2.39
C CYS A 116 -4.02 -30.37 2.96
N ASN A 117 -4.97 -31.25 3.28
CA ASN A 117 -6.15 -30.84 4.03
C ASN A 117 -5.72 -30.50 5.47
N ASN A 118 -6.22 -29.37 6.00
CA ASN A 118 -5.90 -28.89 7.34
C ASN A 118 -4.38 -28.79 7.61
N ALA A 119 -3.62 -28.36 6.60
CA ALA A 119 -2.19 -28.12 6.76
C ALA A 119 -1.93 -27.07 7.85
N PRO A 120 -0.93 -27.26 8.74
CA PRO A 120 -0.54 -26.23 9.69
C PRO A 120 0.03 -25.01 8.95
N MET A 121 0.05 -23.89 9.66
CA MET A 121 0.68 -22.66 9.20
C MET A 121 2.19 -22.77 9.32
N GLU A 122 2.88 -22.71 8.18
CA GLU A 122 4.33 -22.79 8.09
C GLU A 122 4.96 -21.40 8.15
N GLU A 123 6.09 -21.30 8.85
CA GLU A 123 6.89 -20.07 8.92
C GLU A 123 7.63 -19.80 7.60
N PRO A 124 7.79 -18.52 7.23
CA PRO A 124 8.49 -18.16 6.01
C PRO A 124 10.01 -18.24 6.19
N SER A 125 10.68 -19.02 5.35
CA SER A 125 12.13 -19.01 5.19
C SER A 125 12.54 -17.83 4.29
N ILE A 126 12.84 -16.68 4.91
CA ILE A 126 13.22 -15.44 4.21
C ILE A 126 14.74 -15.43 3.99
N ALA A 127 15.19 -15.25 2.75
CA ALA A 127 16.61 -15.18 2.43
C ALA A 127 17.28 -13.91 2.98
N SER A 128 18.58 -14.00 3.31
CA SER A 128 19.41 -12.94 3.91
C SER A 128 19.34 -11.60 3.20
N ASN A 129 19.39 -11.61 1.86
CA ASN A 129 19.29 -10.41 1.04
C ASN A 129 17.92 -9.72 1.19
N ASN A 130 16.86 -10.51 1.29
CA ASN A 130 15.50 -10.02 1.53
C ASN A 130 15.34 -9.48 2.96
N ILE A 131 15.97 -10.12 3.95
CA ILE A 131 16.03 -9.63 5.34
C ILE A 131 16.72 -8.26 5.37
N SER A 132 17.89 -8.11 4.71
CA SER A 132 18.58 -6.81 4.61
C SER A 132 17.72 -5.72 3.99
N ILE A 133 17.01 -6.01 2.90
CA ILE A 133 16.09 -5.04 2.28
C ILE A 133 14.95 -4.67 3.25
N LEU A 134 14.37 -5.64 3.96
CA LEU A 134 13.31 -5.37 4.94
C LEU A 134 13.81 -4.46 6.06
N LEU A 135 14.94 -4.78 6.67
CA LEU A 135 15.48 -4.08 7.83
C LEU A 135 16.02 -2.69 7.47
N LYS A 136 16.62 -2.52 6.28
CA LYS A 136 16.94 -1.19 5.72
C LYS A 136 15.71 -0.28 5.65
N ASN A 137 14.61 -0.81 5.13
CA ASN A 137 13.37 -0.04 5.02
C ASN A 137 12.72 0.22 6.39
N LEU A 138 12.86 -0.71 7.33
CA LEU A 138 12.43 -0.54 8.71
C LEU A 138 13.20 0.61 9.38
N VAL A 139 14.53 0.66 9.28
CA VAL A 139 15.36 1.74 9.84
C VAL A 139 14.97 3.10 9.26
N LYS A 140 14.78 3.19 7.93
CA LYS A 140 14.22 4.41 7.32
C LYS A 140 12.85 4.77 7.91
N LYS A 141 12.04 3.79 8.28
CA LYS A 141 10.73 4.03 8.88
C LYS A 141 10.81 4.48 10.34
N ILE A 142 11.77 3.96 11.10
CA ILE A 142 12.09 4.37 12.47
C ILE A 142 12.47 5.86 12.50
N ARG A 143 13.38 6.30 11.61
CA ARG A 143 13.74 7.71 11.42
C ARG A 143 12.52 8.62 11.29
N ILE A 144 11.61 8.24 10.39
CA ILE A 144 10.41 9.04 10.11
C ILE A 144 9.40 9.00 11.26
N LYS A 145 9.17 7.83 11.87
CA LYS A 145 8.05 7.62 12.81
C LYS A 145 8.39 7.83 14.29
N CYS A 146 9.65 7.63 14.66
CA CYS A 146 10.13 7.72 16.05
C CYS A 146 10.96 9.00 16.26
N TYR A 147 11.79 9.39 15.29
CA TYR A 147 12.62 10.60 15.37
C TYR A 147 12.00 11.83 14.68
N ASN A 148 10.87 11.66 13.98
CA ASN A 148 10.25 12.71 13.16
C ASN A 148 11.20 13.32 12.11
N GLU A 149 12.20 12.56 11.65
CA GLU A 149 13.10 13.00 10.59
C GLU A 149 12.30 13.25 9.31
N ARG A 150 12.64 14.34 8.62
CA ARG A 150 12.03 14.63 7.32
C ARG A 150 12.43 13.52 6.35
N PRO A 151 11.49 12.97 5.57
CA PRO A 151 11.85 11.98 4.56
C PRO A 151 12.83 12.63 3.59
N GLU A 152 14.03 12.06 3.48
CA GLU A 152 15.01 12.49 2.48
C GLU A 152 14.38 12.45 1.08
N ASN A 153 14.75 13.39 0.22
CA ASN A 153 14.33 13.44 -1.19
C ASN A 153 14.89 12.28 -2.03
N ASP A 154 15.25 11.15 -1.40
CA ASP A 154 15.61 9.93 -2.09
C ASP A 154 14.32 9.35 -2.69
N ASN A 155 14.15 9.62 -3.98
CA ASN A 155 13.04 9.22 -4.84
C ASN A 155 13.03 7.69 -5.09
N ARG A 156 13.61 6.90 -4.18
CA ARG A 156 13.76 5.46 -4.29
C ARG A 156 13.20 4.76 -3.05
N TYR A 157 12.19 3.94 -3.33
CA TYR A 157 11.68 2.85 -2.50
C TYR A 157 10.69 3.19 -1.37
N PHE A 158 9.54 3.79 -1.75
CA PHE A 158 8.26 3.31 -1.23
C PHE A 158 7.59 2.38 -2.25
N VAL A 159 8.26 1.29 -2.59
CA VAL A 159 7.58 0.18 -3.24
C VAL A 159 6.77 -0.51 -2.15
N ARG A 160 5.48 -0.15 -2.01
CA ARG A 160 4.50 -1.19 -1.69
C ARG A 160 4.70 -2.24 -2.78
N TYR A 161 5.35 -3.35 -2.44
CA TYR A 161 5.22 -4.56 -3.25
C TYR A 161 3.79 -5.00 -3.02
N ASP A 162 2.89 -4.32 -3.73
CA ASP A 162 1.56 -4.72 -4.04
C ASP A 162 1.73 -6.06 -4.74
N VAL A 163 1.40 -7.11 -4.03
CA VAL A 163 1.68 -8.44 -4.52
C VAL A 163 0.51 -8.81 -5.42
N ARG A 164 0.83 -9.14 -6.67
CA ARG A 164 -0.05 -9.16 -7.84
C ARG A 164 -0.34 -10.57 -8.38
N SER A 165 -0.64 -11.53 -7.52
CA SER A 165 -1.13 -12.85 -7.92
C SER A 165 -2.57 -13.07 -7.43
N HIS A 166 -3.38 -13.90 -8.06
CA HIS A 166 -4.54 -14.43 -7.34
C HIS A 166 -4.00 -15.37 -6.24
N HIS A 167 -4.42 -15.18 -4.99
CA HIS A 167 -4.18 -16.16 -3.94
C HIS A 167 -5.49 -16.48 -3.24
N GLU A 168 -5.62 -17.74 -2.83
CA GLU A 168 -6.72 -18.21 -1.99
C GLU A 168 -6.44 -17.70 -0.55
N PRO A 169 -7.30 -16.81 0.00
CA PRO A 169 -7.08 -16.15 1.28
C PRO A 169 -6.87 -17.12 2.46
N ASP A 170 -7.56 -18.27 2.42
CA ASP A 170 -7.54 -19.30 3.46
C ASP A 170 -6.18 -20.00 3.63
N HIS A 171 -5.23 -19.71 2.74
CA HIS A 171 -3.88 -20.23 2.81
C HIS A 171 -2.85 -19.26 3.39
N TYR A 172 -3.28 -18.05 3.78
CA TYR A 172 -2.41 -16.95 4.19
C TYR A 172 -2.86 -16.41 5.55
N GLU A 173 -2.05 -16.58 6.59
CA GLU A 173 -2.38 -16.12 7.96
C GLU A 173 -2.79 -14.64 7.98
N ALA A 174 -2.09 -13.81 7.19
CA ALA A 174 -2.38 -12.39 7.05
C ALA A 174 -3.79 -12.06 6.52
N CYS A 175 -4.41 -12.93 5.71
CA CYS A 175 -5.79 -12.74 5.25
C CYS A 175 -6.80 -13.50 6.15
N ILE A 176 -6.42 -14.61 6.80
CA ILE A 176 -7.29 -15.33 7.74
C ILE A 176 -7.60 -14.50 8.99
N GLU A 177 -6.61 -13.82 9.56
CA GLU A 177 -6.82 -13.03 10.78
C GLU A 177 -7.59 -11.71 10.52
N ASP A 178 -8.13 -11.50 9.31
CA ASP A 178 -8.78 -10.27 8.79
C ASP A 178 -7.96 -8.98 9.02
N GLN A 179 -6.68 -9.14 9.36
CA GLN A 179 -5.83 -8.05 9.84
C GLN A 179 -5.55 -7.00 8.76
N LEU A 180 -5.90 -7.25 7.50
CA LEU A 180 -5.43 -6.43 6.38
C LEU A 180 -6.43 -6.38 5.21
N SER A 181 -7.24 -5.32 5.21
CA SER A 181 -7.65 -4.57 4.00
C SER A 181 -6.46 -4.16 3.08
N LYS A 182 -5.23 -4.43 3.51
CA LYS A 182 -3.95 -4.14 2.85
C LYS A 182 -3.30 -5.36 2.13
N CYS A 183 -3.78 -6.60 2.31
CA CYS A 183 -3.19 -7.83 1.72
C CYS A 183 -3.99 -8.41 0.57
N CYS A 184 -5.30 -8.40 0.71
CA CYS A 184 -6.25 -8.96 -0.22
C CYS A 184 -7.08 -7.79 -0.76
N VAL A 185 -6.95 -7.46 -2.06
CA VAL A 185 -8.03 -6.72 -2.75
C VAL A 185 -9.12 -7.75 -2.93
N VAL A 186 -10.12 -7.77 -2.04
CA VAL A 186 -11.31 -8.60 -2.21
C VAL A 186 -12.00 -8.10 -3.48
N THR A 187 -11.82 -8.86 -4.56
CA THR A 187 -12.54 -8.66 -5.82
C THR A 187 -13.99 -9.07 -5.60
N GLY A 188 -14.88 -8.08 -5.58
CA GLY A 188 -16.33 -8.27 -5.68
C GLY A 188 -17.08 -8.24 -4.35
N ASN A 189 -17.37 -7.06 -3.82
CA ASN A 189 -18.65 -6.79 -3.14
C ASN A 189 -18.86 -5.29 -2.87
N SER A 190 -20.12 -4.86 -2.82
CA SER A 190 -20.60 -3.48 -2.58
C SER A 190 -19.98 -2.78 -1.34
N ASN A 191 -19.43 -3.55 -0.39
CA ASN A 191 -18.72 -3.04 0.78
C ASN A 191 -17.33 -2.43 0.48
N SER A 192 -16.60 -2.92 -0.53
CA SER A 192 -15.25 -2.41 -0.86
C SER A 192 -15.30 -1.00 -1.47
N GLN A 193 -16.22 -0.77 -2.41
CA GLN A 193 -16.49 0.57 -2.94
C GLN A 193 -16.95 1.54 -1.84
N LYS A 194 -17.74 1.06 -0.89
CA LYS A 194 -18.19 1.85 0.27
C LYS A 194 -17.02 2.27 1.16
N MET A 195 -16.07 1.38 1.44
CA MET A 195 -14.88 1.71 2.25
C MET A 195 -13.93 2.69 1.53
N VAL A 196 -13.70 2.50 0.22
CA VAL A 196 -12.90 3.45 -0.56
C VAL A 196 -13.57 4.82 -0.58
N GLN A 197 -14.89 4.88 -0.78
CA GLN A 197 -15.64 6.13 -0.71
C GLN A 197 -15.53 6.80 0.67
N GLN A 198 -15.65 6.03 1.75
CA GLN A 198 -15.53 6.53 3.12
C GLN A 198 -14.16 7.19 3.38
N GLU A 199 -13.07 6.59 2.90
CA GLU A 199 -11.73 7.17 3.07
C GLU A 199 -11.59 8.51 2.34
N TRP A 200 -12.08 8.60 1.09
CA TRP A 200 -12.08 9.87 0.34
C TRP A 200 -12.90 10.95 1.04
N THR A 201 -14.12 10.61 1.47
CA THR A 201 -15.00 11.54 2.18
C THR A 201 -14.37 11.99 3.50
N ARG A 202 -13.79 11.08 4.29
CA ARG A 202 -13.13 11.38 5.56
C ARG A 202 -11.93 12.31 5.40
N ILE A 203 -11.04 12.02 4.44
CA ILE A 203 -9.87 12.87 4.15
C ILE A 203 -10.33 14.24 3.64
N PHE A 204 -11.33 14.27 2.76
CA PHE A 204 -11.86 15.52 2.22
C PHE A 204 -12.45 16.40 3.33
N GLN A 205 -13.34 15.85 4.16
CA GLN A 205 -13.93 16.57 5.29
C GLN A 205 -12.86 17.17 6.19
N ASN A 206 -11.83 16.39 6.55
CA ASN A 206 -10.73 16.90 7.38
C ASN A 206 -9.98 18.07 6.74
N LYS A 207 -9.80 18.08 5.42
CA LYS A 207 -9.12 19.18 4.70
C LYS A 207 -10.05 20.37 4.43
N ALA A 208 -11.35 20.13 4.27
CA ALA A 208 -12.35 21.14 3.99
C ALA A 208 -12.77 21.95 5.23
N LYS A 209 -12.49 21.47 6.45
CA LYS A 209 -12.76 22.17 7.72
C LYS A 209 -12.27 23.63 7.73
N ASN A 210 -11.19 23.93 7.02
CA ASN A 210 -10.58 25.26 6.98
C ASN A 210 -11.03 26.12 5.78
N LEU A 211 -12.07 25.75 5.03
CA LEU A 211 -12.55 26.55 3.90
C LEU A 211 -13.18 27.86 4.38
N LYS A 212 -14.42 27.82 4.90
CA LYS A 212 -15.09 28.94 5.58
C LYS A 212 -16.05 28.39 6.63
N GLN A 213 -16.11 29.04 7.78
CA GLN A 213 -16.79 28.50 8.98
C GLN A 213 -18.31 28.32 8.84
N ARG A 214 -18.95 28.98 7.86
CA ARG A 214 -20.41 28.87 7.62
C ARG A 214 -20.79 27.94 6.48
N ASP A 215 -19.83 27.43 5.71
CA ASP A 215 -20.13 26.61 4.54
C ASP A 215 -19.85 25.14 4.81
N SER A 216 -20.78 24.28 4.42
CA SER A 216 -20.63 22.83 4.49
C SER A 216 -20.15 22.27 3.16
N TRP A 217 -19.23 21.31 3.18
CA TRP A 217 -18.71 20.66 1.97
C TRP A 217 -18.79 19.15 2.10
N HIS A 218 -19.33 18.48 1.09
CA HIS A 218 -19.31 17.03 0.97
C HIS A 218 -18.73 16.58 -0.37
N LEU A 219 -18.22 15.34 -0.37
CA LEU A 219 -17.64 14.69 -1.55
C LEU A 219 -18.36 13.37 -1.79
N GLU A 220 -18.77 13.17 -3.04
CA GLU A 220 -19.45 11.97 -3.53
C GLU A 220 -18.78 11.45 -4.82
N SER A 221 -18.79 10.13 -5.02
CA SER A 221 -18.36 9.54 -6.29
C SER A 221 -19.50 9.60 -7.31
N ASP A 222 -19.17 9.93 -8.54
CA ASP A 222 -20.09 9.95 -9.67
C ASP A 222 -19.37 9.45 -10.93
N GLU A 223 -19.63 8.21 -11.29
CA GLU A 223 -19.00 7.55 -12.45
C GLU A 223 -19.53 8.09 -13.80
N ASN A 224 -20.54 8.97 -13.79
CA ASN A 224 -21.13 9.57 -14.98
C ASN A 224 -20.58 10.96 -15.30
N ILE A 225 -19.64 11.48 -14.51
CA ILE A 225 -19.03 12.80 -14.79
C ILE A 225 -18.40 12.79 -16.18
N GLU A 226 -18.87 13.68 -17.05
CA GLU A 226 -18.21 13.96 -18.32
C GLU A 226 -17.13 15.03 -18.13
N PRO A 227 -15.87 14.72 -18.47
CA PRO A 227 -14.81 15.72 -18.40
C PRO A 227 -15.01 16.81 -19.45
N ASN A 228 -14.59 18.02 -19.12
CA ASN A 228 -14.70 19.24 -19.92
C ASN A 228 -16.13 19.70 -20.24
N LYS A 229 -17.15 19.09 -19.64
CA LYS A 229 -18.56 19.46 -19.79
C LYS A 229 -19.26 19.58 -18.43
N PRO A 230 -18.82 20.48 -17.53
CA PRO A 230 -19.53 20.70 -16.28
C PRO A 230 -20.92 21.27 -16.53
N ASN A 231 -21.92 20.76 -15.80
CA ASN A 231 -23.26 21.33 -15.77
C ASN A 231 -23.23 22.81 -15.36
N LEU A 232 -24.25 23.58 -15.74
CA LEU A 232 -24.32 25.00 -15.41
C LEU A 232 -24.14 25.25 -13.90
N GLY A 233 -23.26 26.19 -13.55
CA GLY A 233 -22.91 26.53 -12.16
C GLY A 233 -21.87 25.61 -11.51
N TRP A 234 -21.52 24.48 -12.13
CA TRP A 234 -20.42 23.63 -11.67
C TRP A 234 -19.08 24.12 -12.22
N LYS A 235 -18.02 23.96 -11.42
CA LYS A 235 -16.64 24.27 -11.77
C LYS A 235 -15.86 22.96 -11.88
N GLN A 236 -14.91 22.89 -12.80
CA GLN A 236 -14.11 21.68 -13.01
C GLN A 236 -12.67 21.83 -12.50
N TYR A 237 -12.13 20.74 -11.97
CA TYR A 237 -10.71 20.50 -11.75
C TYR A 237 -10.34 19.09 -12.20
N ILE A 238 -9.36 18.96 -13.10
CA ILE A 238 -8.82 17.67 -13.54
C ILE A 238 -7.36 17.60 -13.08
N ARG A 239 -6.95 16.44 -12.56
CA ARG A 239 -5.56 16.18 -12.19
C ARG A 239 -5.21 14.71 -12.37
N ASN A 240 -3.95 14.43 -12.68
CA ASN A 240 -3.41 13.08 -12.63
C ASN A 240 -2.91 12.72 -11.21
N THR A 241 -2.86 11.43 -10.95
CA THR A 241 -2.24 10.82 -9.78
C THR A 241 -1.60 9.49 -10.14
N SER A 242 -0.90 8.89 -9.18
CA SER A 242 -0.47 7.50 -9.29
C SER A 242 -1.43 6.56 -8.61
N ALA A 243 -1.73 5.45 -9.29
CA ALA A 243 -2.48 4.34 -8.76
C ALA A 243 -1.92 3.01 -9.27
N ARG A 244 -2.45 1.91 -8.73
CA ARG A 244 -2.23 0.57 -9.24
C ARG A 244 -3.56 0.00 -9.71
N PHE A 245 -3.51 -0.87 -10.70
CA PHE A 245 -4.66 -1.58 -11.22
C PHE A 245 -4.40 -3.08 -11.07
N THR A 246 -5.47 -3.85 -10.97
CA THR A 246 -5.45 -5.31 -10.93
C THR A 246 -6.52 -5.80 -11.88
N CYS A 247 -6.13 -6.62 -12.85
CA CYS A 247 -7.09 -7.25 -13.75
C CYS A 247 -7.87 -8.33 -13.02
N THR A 248 -9.18 -8.20 -12.99
CA THR A 248 -10.13 -9.21 -12.48
C THR A 248 -10.04 -10.53 -13.25
N ASN A 249 -9.80 -10.48 -14.57
CA ASN A 249 -9.73 -11.69 -15.40
C ASN A 249 -8.47 -12.55 -15.16
N CYS A 250 -7.29 -11.94 -14.99
CA CYS A 250 -6.01 -12.68 -14.92
C CYS A 250 -5.17 -12.40 -13.68
N GLY A 251 -5.54 -11.43 -12.86
CA GLY A 251 -4.83 -11.06 -11.62
C GLY A 251 -3.57 -10.25 -11.83
N ARG A 252 -3.18 -10.02 -13.08
CA ARG A 252 -2.05 -9.16 -13.40
C ARG A 252 -2.32 -7.78 -12.83
N GLY A 253 -1.38 -7.25 -12.05
CA GLY A 253 -1.38 -5.86 -11.66
C GLY A 253 -0.35 -5.02 -12.41
N TRP A 254 -0.63 -3.72 -12.55
CA TRP A 254 0.28 -2.75 -13.14
C TRP A 254 0.19 -1.39 -12.44
N PRO A 255 1.30 -0.63 -12.34
CA PRO A 255 1.28 0.72 -11.80
C PRO A 255 1.00 1.72 -12.93
N SER A 256 0.45 2.88 -12.60
CA SER A 256 0.29 3.98 -13.54
C SER A 256 0.46 5.30 -12.79
N ASN A 257 1.31 6.19 -13.32
CA ASN A 257 1.45 7.58 -12.87
C ASN A 257 0.53 8.54 -13.66
N ARG A 258 -0.37 7.98 -14.49
CA ARG A 258 -1.25 8.71 -15.40
C ARG A 258 -2.71 8.32 -15.19
N VAL A 259 -3.12 8.20 -13.91
CA VAL A 259 -4.53 8.03 -13.56
C VAL A 259 -5.17 9.40 -13.47
N MET A 260 -6.07 9.71 -14.40
CA MET A 260 -6.81 10.96 -14.38
C MET A 260 -7.94 10.90 -13.34
N VAL A 261 -8.13 12.01 -12.64
CA VAL A 261 -9.25 12.22 -11.71
C VAL A 261 -9.90 13.54 -12.05
N VAL A 262 -11.21 13.51 -12.28
CA VAL A 262 -12.01 14.71 -12.53
C VAL A 262 -12.88 15.01 -11.32
N PHE A 263 -12.91 16.29 -10.96
CA PHE A 263 -13.74 16.84 -9.93
C PHE A 263 -14.66 17.89 -10.55
N HIS A 264 -15.97 17.74 -10.33
CA HIS A 264 -16.94 18.81 -10.51
C HIS A 264 -17.32 19.35 -9.13
N MET A 265 -17.22 20.65 -8.94
CA MET A 265 -17.49 21.30 -7.64
C MET A 265 -18.48 22.45 -7.81
N ARG A 266 -19.40 22.61 -6.86
CA ARG A 266 -20.38 23.70 -6.84
C ARG A 266 -20.59 24.17 -5.42
N LEU A 267 -20.71 25.48 -5.22
CA LEU A 267 -21.15 26.09 -3.97
C LEU A 267 -22.46 26.85 -4.24
N LYS A 268 -23.52 26.53 -3.51
CA LYS A 268 -24.81 27.24 -3.59
C LYS A 268 -25.40 27.35 -2.19
N ASN A 269 -25.81 28.54 -1.76
CA ASN A 269 -26.45 28.78 -0.45
C ASN A 269 -25.65 28.17 0.72
N SER A 270 -24.34 28.42 0.76
CA SER A 270 -23.42 27.85 1.77
C SER A 270 -23.33 26.31 1.80
N GLN A 271 -23.86 25.63 0.79
CA GLN A 271 -23.73 24.18 0.61
C GLN A 271 -22.85 23.87 -0.60
N GLY A 272 -21.70 23.29 -0.32
CA GLY A 272 -20.68 22.87 -1.27
C GLY A 272 -20.77 21.38 -1.58
N ILE A 273 -20.78 21.04 -2.86
CA ILE A 273 -20.78 19.66 -3.36
C ILE A 273 -19.56 19.46 -4.24
N VAL A 274 -18.84 18.36 -4.03
CA VAL A 274 -17.82 17.86 -4.95
C VAL A 274 -18.23 16.47 -5.43
N LYS A 275 -18.34 16.32 -6.74
CA LYS A 275 -18.43 15.04 -7.43
C LYS A 275 -17.06 14.64 -7.94
N VAL A 276 -16.68 13.38 -7.75
CA VAL A 276 -15.41 12.84 -8.23
C VAL A 276 -15.60 11.61 -9.13
N ARG A 277 -14.82 11.53 -10.21
CA ARG A 277 -14.66 10.33 -11.03
C ARG A 277 -13.19 10.03 -11.20
N ARG A 278 -12.84 8.74 -11.10
CA ARG A 278 -11.48 8.23 -11.26
C ARG A 278 -11.46 7.38 -12.53
N PHE A 279 -10.60 7.75 -13.49
CA PHE A 279 -10.56 7.05 -14.77
C PHE A 279 -9.82 5.72 -14.66
N ARG A 280 -10.36 4.74 -15.37
CA ARG A 280 -9.99 3.32 -15.31
C ARG A 280 -8.94 2.96 -16.36
N GLN A 281 -8.35 1.78 -16.19
CA GLN A 281 -7.48 1.18 -17.19
C GLN A 281 -7.81 -0.30 -17.33
N ASN A 282 -7.63 -0.88 -18.52
CA ASN A 282 -7.84 -2.31 -18.73
C ASN A 282 -6.51 -3.04 -18.95
N CYS A 283 -6.57 -4.37 -18.83
CA CYS A 283 -5.40 -5.23 -18.95
C CYS A 283 -4.96 -5.39 -20.39
N LYS A 284 -3.69 -5.09 -20.68
CA LYS A 284 -3.13 -5.22 -22.03
C LYS A 284 -2.90 -6.65 -22.54
N THR A 285 -2.90 -7.64 -21.64
CA THR A 285 -2.66 -9.05 -22.00
C THR A 285 -3.93 -9.87 -22.15
N CYS A 286 -5.05 -9.38 -21.66
CA CYS A 286 -6.32 -10.10 -21.77
C CYS A 286 -7.09 -9.59 -22.98
N ASN A 287 -7.64 -10.51 -23.75
CA ASN A 287 -8.62 -10.15 -24.75
C ASN A 287 -9.90 -9.65 -24.05
N ALA A 288 -10.51 -8.58 -24.58
CA ALA A 288 -11.71 -7.95 -24.03
C ALA A 288 -11.66 -7.68 -22.50
N ALA A 289 -10.51 -7.23 -22.00
CA ALA A 289 -10.34 -6.95 -20.59
C ALA A 289 -11.27 -5.82 -20.09
N PRO A 290 -11.92 -5.99 -18.91
CA PRO A 290 -12.74 -4.94 -18.34
C PRO A 290 -11.89 -3.74 -17.90
N MET A 291 -12.55 -2.58 -17.80
CA MET A 291 -11.96 -1.35 -17.28
C MET A 291 -11.91 -1.40 -15.75
N GLU A 292 -10.70 -1.50 -15.20
CA GLU A 292 -10.45 -1.67 -13.78
C GLU A 292 -10.37 -0.33 -13.04
N GLU A 293 -10.96 -0.29 -11.85
CA GLU A 293 -10.85 0.87 -10.97
C GLU A 293 -9.41 1.06 -10.43
N PRO A 294 -8.93 2.31 -10.32
CA PRO A 294 -7.61 2.58 -9.77
C PRO A 294 -7.57 2.43 -8.24
N SER A 295 -6.62 1.65 -7.74
CA SER A 295 -6.25 1.60 -6.33
C SER A 295 -5.26 2.73 -6.00
N ILE A 296 -5.79 3.84 -5.46
CA ILE A 296 -5.02 5.04 -5.09
C ILE A 296 -4.68 4.99 -3.60
N THR A 297 -3.42 5.23 -3.25
CA THR A 297 -2.98 5.22 -1.84
C THR A 297 -3.56 6.39 -1.05
N SER A 298 -3.80 6.22 0.26
CA SER A 298 -4.28 7.31 1.14
C SER A 298 -3.39 8.56 1.08
N GLU A 299 -2.07 8.42 0.87
CA GLU A 299 -1.17 9.57 0.68
C GLU A 299 -1.49 10.33 -0.61
N ASN A 300 -1.65 9.62 -1.74
CA ASN A 300 -2.00 10.26 -3.01
C ASN A 300 -3.43 10.83 -3.00
N ILE A 301 -4.37 10.18 -2.30
CA ILE A 301 -5.72 10.73 -2.04
C ILE A 301 -5.58 12.03 -1.24
N SER A 302 -4.78 12.05 -0.18
CA SER A 302 -4.54 13.23 0.65
C SER A 302 -3.94 14.40 -0.16
N ILE A 303 -2.98 14.13 -1.06
CA ILE A 303 -2.39 15.14 -1.94
C ILE A 303 -3.42 15.66 -2.96
N LEU A 304 -4.19 14.77 -3.59
CA LEU A 304 -5.25 15.14 -4.54
C LEU A 304 -6.28 16.06 -3.87
N LEU A 305 -6.77 15.68 -2.69
CA LEU A 305 -7.79 16.42 -1.97
C LEU A 305 -7.25 17.74 -1.37
N GLU A 306 -5.97 17.81 -1.01
CA GLU A 306 -5.32 19.08 -0.64
C GLU A 306 -5.33 20.06 -1.82
N ASN A 307 -4.96 19.58 -3.00
CA ASN A 307 -4.99 20.40 -4.22
C ASN A 307 -6.43 20.76 -4.62
N LEU A 308 -7.39 19.87 -4.44
CA LEU A 308 -8.81 20.14 -4.68
C LEU A 308 -9.30 21.29 -3.78
N VAL A 309 -9.01 21.26 -2.47
CA VAL A 309 -9.41 22.33 -1.53
C VAL A 309 -8.83 23.68 -1.95
N LYS A 310 -7.55 23.71 -2.40
CA LYS A 310 -6.96 24.91 -3.00
C LYS A 310 -7.74 25.37 -4.24
N LYS A 311 -8.22 24.45 -5.07
CA LYS A 311 -9.03 24.78 -6.26
C LYS A 311 -10.45 25.22 -5.92
N ILE A 312 -11.06 24.71 -4.86
CA ILE A 312 -12.35 25.19 -4.34
C ILE A 312 -12.21 26.66 -3.90
N ARG A 313 -11.17 27.00 -3.13
CA ARG A 313 -10.84 28.38 -2.75
C ARG A 313 -10.75 29.32 -3.96
N ILE A 314 -10.03 28.89 -4.99
CA ILE A 314 -9.86 29.69 -6.20
C ILE A 314 -11.16 29.80 -7.01
N LYS A 315 -11.87 28.69 -7.26
CA LYS A 315 -12.97 28.64 -8.25
C LYS A 315 -14.36 28.91 -7.67
N CYS A 316 -14.57 28.66 -6.39
CA CYS A 316 -15.86 28.81 -5.70
C CYS A 316 -15.87 30.03 -4.77
N TYR A 317 -14.73 30.34 -4.14
CA TYR A 317 -14.60 31.50 -3.25
C TYR A 317 -13.90 32.71 -3.87
N ASN A 318 -13.38 32.57 -5.10
CA ASN A 318 -12.63 33.61 -5.80
C ASN A 318 -11.40 34.13 -5.01
N GLU A 319 -10.80 33.27 -4.17
CA GLU A 319 -9.61 33.62 -3.40
C GLU A 319 -8.37 33.65 -4.29
N ARG A 320 -7.50 34.63 -4.06
CA ARG A 320 -6.18 34.72 -4.72
C ARG A 320 -5.18 33.82 -4.01
N MET A 321 -4.88 32.67 -4.61
CA MET A 321 -3.93 31.68 -4.09
C MET A 321 -2.78 31.46 -5.08
N GLY A 322 -1.58 31.16 -4.56
CA GLY A 322 -0.42 30.82 -5.40
C GLY A 322 -0.64 29.57 -6.27
N LYS A 323 0.00 29.52 -7.43
CA LYS A 323 -0.18 28.43 -8.43
C LYS A 323 0.44 27.08 -8.03
N ARG A 324 1.20 26.99 -6.93
CA ARG A 324 1.94 25.77 -6.57
C ARG A 324 1.00 24.67 -6.04
N SER A 325 0.76 23.65 -6.86
CA SER A 325 0.11 22.41 -6.45
C SER A 325 1.15 21.40 -5.97
N ARG A 326 0.82 20.64 -4.93
CA ARG A 326 1.68 19.57 -4.44
C ARG A 326 1.66 18.41 -5.44
N HIS A 327 2.83 17.87 -5.79
CA HIS A 327 2.94 16.71 -6.67
C HIS A 327 2.58 15.42 -5.93
N PHE A 328 1.94 14.49 -6.62
CA PHE A 328 1.65 13.14 -6.10
C PHE A 328 2.94 12.30 -6.03
N ARG A 329 2.91 11.20 -5.28
CA ARG A 329 4.00 10.23 -5.25
C ARG A 329 3.94 9.33 -6.48
N SER A 330 4.98 9.38 -7.30
CA SER A 330 5.14 8.57 -8.51
C SER A 330 5.65 7.17 -8.17
N PHE A 331 5.23 6.18 -8.95
CA PHE A 331 5.89 4.88 -9.01
C PHE A 331 7.07 4.96 -9.98
N ASP A 332 8.10 4.15 -9.75
CA ASP A 332 9.12 3.89 -10.75
C ASP A 332 8.51 2.98 -11.83
N VAL A 333 8.28 3.53 -13.03
CA VAL A 333 7.59 2.85 -14.14
C VAL A 333 8.40 3.02 -15.41
N ASN A 334 9.01 1.92 -15.86
CA ASN A 334 9.81 1.88 -17.09
C ASN A 334 8.99 1.60 -18.36
N SER A 335 7.70 1.29 -18.22
CA SER A 335 6.82 1.01 -19.36
C SER A 335 6.21 2.31 -19.90
N PRO A 336 6.16 2.50 -21.22
CA PRO A 336 5.45 3.62 -21.81
C PRO A 336 3.95 3.56 -21.45
N HIS A 337 3.33 4.73 -21.40
CA HIS A 337 1.88 4.82 -21.26
C HIS A 337 1.19 4.33 -22.53
N GLU A 338 0.20 3.45 -22.41
CA GLU A 338 -0.49 2.84 -23.54
C GLU A 338 -1.92 3.42 -23.65
N PRO A 339 -2.18 4.35 -24.59
CA PRO A 339 -3.46 5.07 -24.67
C PRO A 339 -4.67 4.18 -24.92
N ALA A 340 -4.50 3.10 -25.68
CA ALA A 340 -5.57 2.13 -25.99
C ALA A 340 -6.12 1.42 -24.74
N HIS A 341 -5.33 1.40 -23.65
CA HIS A 341 -5.70 0.74 -22.40
C HIS A 341 -6.13 1.72 -21.29
N CYS A 342 -6.31 2.99 -21.63
CA CYS A 342 -6.57 4.07 -20.68
C CYS A 342 -7.89 4.76 -20.99
N GLU A 343 -8.87 4.66 -20.09
CA GLU A 343 -10.20 5.28 -20.26
C GLU A 343 -10.09 6.80 -20.48
N ALA A 344 -9.14 7.43 -19.80
CA ALA A 344 -8.86 8.86 -19.93
C ALA A 344 -8.31 9.23 -21.32
N CYS A 345 -7.45 8.40 -21.92
CA CYS A 345 -6.97 8.61 -23.28
C CYS A 345 -8.08 8.43 -24.30
N ILE A 346 -8.87 7.38 -24.15
CA ILE A 346 -10.03 7.09 -25.02
C ILE A 346 -11.01 8.27 -25.01
N ARG A 347 -11.15 8.95 -23.87
CA ARG A 347 -11.97 10.16 -23.71
C ARG A 347 -11.25 11.48 -24.01
N GLY A 348 -10.01 11.44 -24.49
CA GLY A 348 -9.26 12.63 -24.93
C GLY A 348 -8.80 13.58 -23.81
N ILE A 349 -8.66 13.10 -22.56
CA ILE A 349 -8.32 13.97 -21.40
C ILE A 349 -6.93 13.74 -20.83
N CYS A 350 -6.24 12.67 -21.21
CA CYS A 350 -4.86 12.46 -20.80
C CYS A 350 -3.95 13.31 -21.69
N THR A 351 -3.32 14.34 -21.14
CA THR A 351 -2.37 15.16 -21.87
C THR A 351 -1.03 14.43 -21.99
N ASN A 352 -0.53 14.25 -23.21
CA ASN A 352 0.87 13.87 -23.45
C ASN A 352 1.75 15.00 -22.95
N ASN A 353 2.33 14.86 -21.76
CA ASN A 353 3.60 15.46 -21.38
C ASN A 353 4.31 14.49 -20.46
#